data_AF-A9FZ70-F1
#
_entry.id   AF-A9FZ70-F1
#
_cell.length_a   1.000
_cell.length_b   1.000
_cell.length_c   1.000
_cell.angle_alpha   90.00
_cell.angle_beta   90.00
_cell.angle_gamma   90.00
#
_symmetry.space_group_name_H-M   'P 1'
#
loop_
_entity.id
_entity.type
_entity.pdbx_description
1 polymer ?
#
loop_
_entity_poly.entity_id
_entity_poly.type
_entity_poly.pdbx_seq_one_letter_code
_entity_poly.pdbx_strand_id
1 'polypeptide(L)'
;MMTVFEVHLAEGSDGAGLLSDEVLSETGAQVMTLQEAALVGFQGLQALDGSGNVRLIAVRARDAAWIHRCLETHGAVAGFRAHQVD
;
A
#
# COMPACT_ATOMS: atom_id res chain seq x y z
N MET A 1 12.57 -10.55 4.16
CA MET A 1 11.92 -9.38 4.79
C MET A 1 11.59 -8.21 3.86
N MET A 2 10.32 -8.19 3.43
CA MET A 2 9.60 -7.04 2.86
C MET A 2 8.62 -6.44 3.88
N THR A 3 8.14 -5.24 3.60
CA THR A 3 7.04 -4.61 4.30
C THR A 3 5.91 -4.36 3.30
N VAL A 4 4.70 -4.79 3.66
CA VAL A 4 3.49 -4.59 2.89
C VAL A 4 2.60 -3.61 3.64
N PHE A 5 2.29 -2.48 3.01
CA PHE A 5 1.34 -1.52 3.54
C PHE A 5 -0.04 -1.81 2.99
N GLU A 6 -0.99 -2.09 3.86
CA GLU A 6 -2.42 -2.06 3.58
C GLU A 6 -2.90 -0.63 3.70
N VAL A 7 -3.25 -0.01 2.58
CA VAL A 7 -3.65 1.40 2.50
C VAL A 7 -5.13 1.47 2.19
N HIS A 8 -5.90 2.04 3.11
CA HIS A 8 -7.30 2.39 2.94
C HIS A 8 -7.40 3.80 2.37
N LEU A 9 -8.03 3.93 1.21
CA LEU A 9 -8.22 5.21 0.57
C LEU A 9 -9.55 5.84 0.99
N ALA A 10 -9.59 7.16 0.95
CA ALA A 10 -10.82 7.90 1.12
C ALA A 10 -11.83 7.56 0.01
N GLU A 11 -13.12 7.74 0.31
CA GLU A 11 -14.18 7.54 -0.68
C GLU A 11 -13.95 8.44 -1.90
N GLY A 12 -14.13 7.89 -3.10
CA GLY A 12 -13.89 8.61 -4.37
C GLY A 12 -12.42 8.72 -4.80
N SER A 13 -11.46 8.21 -4.01
CA SER A 13 -10.05 8.12 -4.41
C SER A 13 -9.74 6.75 -5.04
N ASP A 14 -9.05 6.76 -6.18
CA ASP A 14 -8.70 5.57 -6.96
C ASP A 14 -7.28 5.04 -6.69
N GLY A 15 -6.52 5.74 -5.84
CA GLY A 15 -5.16 5.36 -5.45
C GLY A 15 -4.12 5.60 -6.54
N ALA A 16 -4.53 6.16 -7.68
CA ALA A 16 -3.62 6.62 -8.70
C ALA A 16 -2.78 7.77 -8.11
N GLY A 17 -1.46 7.65 -8.17
CA GLY A 17 -0.54 8.66 -7.63
C GLY A 17 -0.30 8.60 -6.12
N LEU A 18 -0.69 7.52 -5.41
CA LEU A 18 -0.30 7.29 -4.01
C LEU A 18 1.20 7.44 -3.77
N LEU A 19 1.98 6.97 -4.74
CA LEU A 19 3.42 7.15 -4.82
C LEU A 19 3.74 7.74 -6.18
N SER A 20 4.61 8.75 -6.20
CA SER A 20 5.13 9.31 -7.45
C SER A 20 6.03 8.30 -8.15
N ASP A 21 6.15 8.38 -9.48
CA ASP A 21 7.05 7.52 -10.27
C ASP A 21 8.49 7.53 -9.76
N GLU A 22 8.96 8.66 -9.25
CA GLU A 22 10.28 8.77 -8.62
C GLU A 22 10.40 7.86 -7.40
N VAL A 23 9.41 7.88 -6.50
CA VAL A 23 9.38 7.04 -5.30
C VAL A 23 9.29 5.57 -5.67
N LEU A 24 8.48 5.22 -6.68
CA LEU A 24 8.38 3.83 -7.18
C LEU A 24 9.72 3.34 -7.74
N SER A 25 10.42 4.19 -8.51
CA SER A 25 11.72 3.86 -9.10
C SER A 25 12.82 3.70 -8.04
N GLU A 26 12.89 4.61 -7.07
CA GLU A 26 13.94 4.58 -6.04
C GLU A 26 13.74 3.47 -5.00
N THR A 27 12.51 3.30 -4.51
CA THR A 27 12.22 2.31 -3.46
C THR A 27 11.99 0.91 -4.02
N GLY A 28 11.64 0.81 -5.32
CA GLY A 28 11.15 -0.42 -5.94
C GLY A 28 9.82 -0.88 -5.35
N ALA A 29 9.02 0.05 -4.81
CA ALA A 29 7.71 -0.27 -4.27
C ALA A 29 6.76 -0.73 -5.39
N GLN A 30 5.96 -1.75 -5.10
CA GLN A 30 4.89 -2.19 -5.98
C GLN A 30 3.54 -1.89 -5.34
N VAL A 31 2.73 -1.11 -6.05
CA VAL A 31 1.33 -0.86 -5.68
C VAL A 31 0.46 -1.86 -6.41
N MET A 32 -0.40 -2.55 -5.68
CA MET A 32 -1.29 -3.56 -6.22
C MET A 32 -2.65 -3.55 -5.50
N THR A 33 -3.66 -4.13 -6.13
CA THR A 33 -4.97 -4.35 -5.53
C THR A 33 -4.94 -5.58 -4.62
N LEU A 34 -5.96 -5.73 -3.76
CA LEU A 34 -6.14 -6.95 -2.95
C LEU A 34 -6.20 -8.22 -3.81
N GLN A 35 -6.84 -8.14 -4.98
CA GLN A 35 -6.92 -9.26 -5.92
C GLN A 35 -5.54 -9.68 -6.43
N GLU A 36 -4.72 -8.72 -6.86
CA GLU A 36 -3.37 -8.99 -7.34
C GLU A 36 -2.48 -9.55 -6.24
N ALA A 37 -2.60 -9.04 -5.01
CA ALA A 37 -1.86 -9.56 -3.87
C ALA A 37 -2.24 -11.00 -3.51
N ALA A 38 -3.52 -11.36 -3.63
CA ALA A 38 -3.94 -12.75 -3.46
C ALA A 38 -3.31 -13.69 -4.49
N LEU A 39 -3.08 -13.21 -5.73
CA LEU A 39 -2.42 -13.99 -6.78
C LEU A 39 -0.93 -14.22 -6.50
N VAL A 40 -0.25 -13.29 -5.81
CA VAL A 40 1.15 -13.45 -5.38
C VAL A 40 1.30 -14.12 -4.01
N GLY A 41 0.19 -14.59 -3.42
CA GLY A 41 0.21 -15.41 -2.20
C GLY A 41 0.09 -14.63 -0.89
N PHE A 42 -0.24 -13.33 -0.93
CA PHE A 42 -0.60 -12.60 0.29
C PHE A 42 -2.04 -12.96 0.68
N GLN A 43 -2.18 -13.79 1.71
CA GLN A 43 -3.48 -14.18 2.28
C GLN A 43 -3.67 -13.54 3.66
N GLY A 44 -4.91 -13.14 3.99
CA GLY A 44 -5.26 -12.54 5.28
C GLY A 44 -5.52 -11.02 5.25
N LEU A 45 -5.41 -10.38 4.10
CA LEU A 45 -5.77 -8.98 3.89
C LEU A 45 -7.24 -8.93 3.49
N GLN A 46 -8.12 -8.66 4.45
CA GLN A 46 -9.55 -8.50 4.20
C GLN A 46 -9.84 -7.00 4.13
N ALA A 47 -10.41 -6.54 3.01
CA ALA A 47 -11.05 -5.23 3.00
C ALA A 47 -12.11 -5.23 4.10
N LEU A 48 -12.06 -4.25 5.01
CA LEU A 48 -13.19 -3.98 5.89
C LEU A 48 -14.41 -3.73 5.00
N ASP A 49 -15.47 -4.52 5.19
CA ASP A 49 -16.73 -4.40 4.45
C ASP A 49 -17.13 -2.93 4.30
N GLY A 50 -17.17 -2.44 3.04
CA GLY A 50 -17.44 -1.05 2.69
C GLY A 50 -16.23 -0.26 2.15
N SER A 51 -15.00 -0.74 2.36
CA SER A 51 -13.77 -0.12 1.85
C SER A 51 -13.35 -0.76 0.53
N GLY A 52 -14.09 -0.51 -0.55
CA GLY A 52 -13.72 -1.00 -1.90
C GLY A 52 -12.38 -0.43 -2.42
N ASN A 53 -11.83 0.58 -1.76
CA ASN A 53 -10.62 1.29 -2.17
C ASN A 53 -9.42 0.94 -1.28
N VAL A 54 -9.06 -0.35 -1.23
CA VAL A 54 -7.81 -0.79 -0.60
C VAL A 54 -6.72 -0.91 -1.66
N ARG A 55 -5.52 -0.42 -1.33
CA ARG A 55 -4.28 -0.62 -2.10
C ARG A 55 -3.24 -1.26 -1.20
N LEU A 56 -2.46 -2.16 -1.77
CA LEU A 56 -1.35 -2.79 -1.09
C LEU A 56 -0.06 -2.26 -1.70
N ILE A 57 0.87 -1.84 -0.85
CA ILE A 57 2.18 -1.35 -1.27
C ILE A 57 3.24 -2.27 -0.69
N ALA A 58 3.87 -3.06 -1.55
CA ALA A 58 4.94 -3.97 -1.19
C ALA A 58 6.28 -3.28 -1.41
N VAL A 59 7.12 -3.20 -0.39
CA VAL A 59 8.42 -2.52 -0.44
C VAL A 59 9.47 -3.27 0.38
N ARG A 60 10.76 -3.03 0.11
CA ARG A 60 11.84 -3.56 0.94
C ARG A 60 11.82 -2.91 2.32
N ALA A 61 12.17 -3.68 3.36
CA ALA A 61 12.11 -3.20 4.74
C ALA A 61 12.93 -1.91 5.00
N ARG A 62 14.06 -1.71 4.31
CA ARG A 62 14.89 -0.50 4.43
C ARG A 62 14.19 0.78 3.95
N ASP A 63 13.28 0.64 3.00
CA ASP A 63 12.59 1.75 2.32
C ASP A 63 11.19 1.97 2.93
N ALA A 64 10.76 1.13 3.88
CA ALA A 64 9.44 1.17 4.51
C ALA A 64 9.17 2.49 5.25
N ALA A 65 10.18 3.06 5.92
CA ALA A 65 10.03 4.33 6.64
C ALA A 65 9.68 5.49 5.69
N TRP A 66 10.17 5.44 4.45
CA TRP A 66 9.85 6.44 3.43
C TRP A 66 8.39 6.33 3.00
N ILE A 67 7.94 5.11 2.68
CA ILE A 67 6.55 4.85 2.28
C ILE A 67 5.58 5.26 3.39
N HIS A 68 5.89 4.92 4.64
CA HIS A 68 5.09 5.32 5.79
C HIS A 68 4.88 6.85 5.83
N ARG A 69 5.96 7.61 5.69
CA ARG A 69 5.91 9.08 5.70
C ARG A 69 5.11 9.64 4.52
N CYS A 70 5.24 9.05 3.32
CA CYS A 70 4.43 9.44 2.17
C CYS A 70 2.94 9.26 2.49
N LEU A 71 2.54 8.11 3.01
CA LEU A 71 1.16 7.78 3.31
C LEU A 71 0.55 8.67 4.41
N GLU A 72 1.31 9.02 5.46
CA GLU A 72 0.84 9.91 6.53
C GLU A 72 0.45 11.31 6.05
N THR A 73 1.10 11.79 4.98
CA THR A 73 0.87 13.14 4.44
C THR A 73 -0.09 13.16 3.26
N HIS A 74 -0.52 12.00 2.78
CA HIS A 74 -1.27 11.89 1.54
C HIS A 74 -2.78 12.03 1.77
N GLY A 75 -3.38 13.09 1.24
CA GLY A 75 -4.80 13.41 1.48
C GLY A 75 -5.82 12.39 0.96
N ALA A 76 -5.42 11.49 0.05
CA ALA A 76 -6.27 10.40 -0.42
C ALA A 76 -6.26 9.16 0.51
N VAL A 77 -5.42 9.14 1.54
CA VAL A 77 -5.29 8.01 2.48
C VAL A 77 -6.18 8.26 3.69
N ALA A 78 -7.17 7.39 3.88
CA ALA A 78 -8.03 7.38 5.07
C ALA A 78 -7.34 6.70 6.26
N GLY A 79 -6.44 5.75 5.99
CA GLY A 79 -5.62 5.09 6.99
C GLY A 79 -4.77 3.98 6.37
N PHE A 80 -3.79 3.46 7.10
CA PHE A 80 -2.98 2.34 6.62
C PHE A 80 -2.45 1.47 7.76
N ARG A 81 -2.05 0.23 7.42
CA ARG A 81 -1.39 -0.73 8.32
C ARG A 81 -0.16 -1.29 7.65
N ALA A 82 0.92 -1.48 8.41
CA ALA A 82 2.15 -2.09 7.91
C ALA A 82 2.25 -3.53 8.39
N HIS A 83 2.54 -4.44 7.47
CA HIS A 83 2.75 -5.85 7.72
C HIS A 83 4.19 -6.21 7.31
N GLN A 84 4.96 -6.79 8.22
CA GLN A 84 6.25 -7.37 7.87
C GLN A 84 6.03 -8.79 7.35
N VAL A 85 6.65 -9.10 6.22
CA VAL A 85 6.60 -10.41 5.57
C VAL A 85 8.04 -10.84 5.32
N ASP A 86 8.41 -12.06 5.70
CA ASP A 86 9.77 -12.56 5.46
C ASP A 86 9.95 -13.08 4.03
#